data_AF-A0A0G2FQQ1-F1
#
_entry.id   AF-A0A0G2FQQ1-F1
#
_cell.length_a   1.000
_cell.length_b   1.000
_cell.length_c   1.000
_cell.angle_alpha   90.00
_cell.angle_beta   90.00
_cell.angle_gamma   90.00
#
_symmetry.space_group_name_H-M   'P 1'
#
loop_
_entity.id
_entity.type
_entity.pdbx_description
1 polymer ?
#
loop_
_entity_poly.entity_id
_entity_poly.type
_entity_poly.pdbx_seq_one_letter_code
_entity_poly.pdbx_strand_id
1 'polypeptide(L)'
;MKFLSTLVVAMASVAIAQDNNNGNDTADGTSTKSQCKQVSKITKLMDIAGNSTKLEKITGGNATRAADIQAKASQASAKLTELQSNTTLMAACDQIFAVEDTEDACEKMQGLEKLNALIANQTALDEKTNGNTTKAELIKAKAQEKAADLTAMQSNATLTSFCAGFNDKQSCKAMAKLAKQQELAANTTALNEKFNGDADKISKFQAKLTSKAEKVNALMSNSTLMDTCNSLGITTASTTTGASTSSGSTNDEKSAAVSVNALGAGHVLALVSVFAYAVAML
;
A
#
# COMPACT_ATOMS: atom_id res chain seq x y z
N MET A 1 2.74 26.52 -0.21
CA MET A 1 1.49 27.05 -0.80
C MET A 1 0.34 26.21 -0.29
N LYS A 2 -0.68 26.86 0.29
CA LYS A 2 -1.87 26.20 0.83
C LYS A 2 -2.72 25.71 -0.35
N PHE A 3 -2.57 24.45 -0.76
CA PHE A 3 -3.53 23.76 -1.61
C PHE A 3 -4.56 23.07 -0.72
N LEU A 4 -5.35 23.89 -0.01
CA LEU A 4 -6.71 23.52 0.36
C LEU A 4 -7.63 24.02 -0.76
N SER A 5 -7.32 23.64 -1.99
CA SER A 5 -8.29 23.74 -3.08
C SER A 5 -9.27 22.61 -2.89
N THR A 6 -10.49 22.97 -2.55
CA THR A 6 -11.73 22.20 -2.66
C THR A 6 -11.63 21.11 -3.72
N LEU A 7 -11.27 19.91 -3.28
CA LEU A 7 -11.27 18.69 -4.07
C LEU A 7 -12.74 18.24 -4.19
N VAL A 8 -13.49 18.90 -5.07
CA VAL A 8 -14.72 18.33 -5.62
C VAL A 8 -14.27 17.21 -6.55
N VAL A 9 -14.13 16.00 -5.99
CA VAL A 9 -13.96 14.77 -6.78
C VAL A 9 -15.28 14.53 -7.51
N ALA A 10 -15.45 15.20 -8.66
CA ALA A 10 -16.33 14.68 -9.68
C ALA A 10 -15.73 13.33 -10.09
N MET A 11 -16.35 12.24 -9.63
CA MET A 11 -16.07 10.89 -10.10
C MET A 11 -16.49 10.80 -11.57
N ALA A 12 -15.76 11.47 -12.46
CA ALA A 12 -15.70 11.09 -13.85
C ALA A 12 -14.93 9.78 -13.86
N SER A 13 -15.65 8.68 -14.06
CA SER A 13 -15.14 7.35 -14.36
C SER A 13 -14.31 7.40 -15.65
N VAL A 14 -13.09 7.95 -15.55
CA VAL A 14 -12.06 7.72 -16.54
C VAL A 14 -11.66 6.27 -16.34
N ALA A 15 -12.08 5.42 -17.27
CA ALA A 15 -11.55 4.08 -17.42
C ALA A 15 -10.03 4.21 -17.67
N ILE A 16 -9.24 4.20 -16.59
CA ILE A 16 -7.82 3.93 -16.69
C ILE A 16 -7.77 2.48 -17.16
N ALA A 17 -7.42 2.30 -18.43
CA ALA A 17 -7.29 1.00 -19.07
C ALA A 17 -6.58 0.05 -18.11
N GLN A 18 -7.21 -1.09 -17.84
CA GLN A 18 -6.56 -2.23 -17.19
C GLN A 18 -5.29 -2.52 -17.98
N ASP A 19 -4.14 -2.23 -17.36
CA ASP A 19 -2.86 -2.79 -17.77
C ASP A 19 -2.97 -4.30 -17.59
N ASN A 20 -3.41 -4.97 -18.65
CA ASN A 20 -3.41 -6.42 -18.73
C ASN A 20 -1.95 -6.86 -18.63
N ASN A 21 -1.58 -7.38 -17.46
CA ASN A 21 -0.33 -8.08 -17.23
C ASN A 21 -0.30 -9.34 -18.11
N ASN A 22 0.04 -9.18 -19.38
CA ASN A 22 0.53 -10.26 -20.20
C ASN A 22 1.98 -9.96 -20.51
N GLY A 23 2.87 -10.72 -19.89
CA GLY A 23 4.31 -10.49 -19.86
C GLY A 23 4.93 -10.57 -21.26
N ASN A 24 4.96 -9.42 -21.94
CA ASN A 24 5.82 -9.19 -23.07
C ASN A 24 6.72 -8.00 -22.73
N ASP A 25 7.90 -8.30 -22.22
CA ASP A 25 9.04 -7.40 -22.07
C ASP A 25 9.51 -6.92 -23.46
N THR A 26 8.71 -6.11 -24.14
CA THR A 26 9.23 -5.22 -25.17
C THR A 26 9.83 -4.00 -24.48
N ALA A 27 11.16 -3.97 -24.50
CA ALA A 27 12.00 -2.85 -24.11
C ALA A 27 11.47 -1.50 -24.66
N ASP A 28 11.63 -0.44 -23.87
CA ASP A 28 11.34 0.97 -24.18
C ASP A 28 9.89 1.49 -24.12
N GLY A 29 8.94 0.71 -23.59
CA GLY A 29 7.66 1.26 -23.14
C GLY A 29 7.74 1.76 -21.70
N THR A 30 8.32 2.95 -21.41
CA THR A 30 8.13 3.56 -20.07
C THR A 30 6.64 3.80 -19.86
N SER A 31 5.98 2.94 -19.08
CA SER A 31 4.55 3.09 -18.79
C SER A 31 4.27 4.49 -18.25
N THR A 32 3.09 5.04 -18.50
CA THR A 32 2.67 6.36 -17.98
C THR A 32 2.96 6.48 -16.49
N LYS A 33 2.71 5.41 -15.73
CA LYS A 33 3.03 5.33 -14.30
C LYS A 33 4.52 5.50 -14.00
N SER A 34 5.41 4.89 -14.79
CA SER A 34 6.86 5.04 -14.61
C SER A 34 7.34 6.47 -14.90
N GLN A 35 6.78 7.12 -15.92
CA GLN A 35 7.08 8.51 -16.26
C GLN A 35 6.56 9.46 -15.18
N CYS A 36 5.34 9.26 -14.69
CA CYS A 36 4.80 10.02 -13.56
C CYS A 36 5.63 9.83 -12.28
N LYS A 37 6.10 8.62 -12.02
CA LYS A 37 7.03 8.37 -10.90
C LYS A 37 8.35 9.13 -11.07
N GLN A 38 8.84 9.27 -12.31
CA GLN A 38 10.02 10.09 -12.60
C GLN A 38 9.74 11.57 -12.35
N VAL A 39 8.62 12.11 -12.82
CA VAL A 39 8.17 13.48 -12.53
C VAL A 39 8.10 13.72 -11.02
N SER A 40 7.40 12.86 -10.27
CA SER A 40 7.27 12.99 -8.81
C SER A 40 8.62 12.98 -8.10
N LYS A 41 9.53 12.07 -8.48
CA LYS A 41 10.89 11.99 -7.89
C LYS A 41 11.71 13.25 -8.16
N ILE A 42 11.70 13.75 -9.39
CA ILE A 42 12.49 14.95 -9.73
C ILE A 42 11.88 16.19 -9.06
N THR A 43 10.55 16.32 -9.05
CA THR A 43 9.85 17.40 -8.32
C THR A 43 10.18 17.39 -6.83
N LYS A 44 10.16 16.22 -6.17
CA LYS A 44 10.56 16.07 -4.76
C LYS A 44 12.04 16.44 -4.54
N LEU A 45 12.92 16.03 -5.45
CA LEU A 45 14.35 16.38 -5.38
C LEU A 45 14.56 17.91 -5.48
N MET A 46 13.84 18.56 -6.40
CA MET A 46 13.91 20.01 -6.57
C MET A 46 13.32 20.77 -5.36
N ASP A 47 12.21 20.30 -4.78
CA ASP A 47 11.63 20.87 -3.55
C ASP A 47 12.60 20.74 -2.36
N ILE A 48 13.30 19.62 -2.23
CA ILE A 48 14.35 19.46 -1.21
C ILE A 48 15.51 20.42 -1.47
N ALA A 49 16.06 20.44 -2.69
CA ALA A 49 17.21 21.25 -3.04
C ALA A 49 16.96 22.77 -2.93
N GLY A 50 15.72 23.20 -3.21
CA GLY A 50 15.29 24.60 -3.14
C GLY A 50 14.82 25.06 -1.76
N ASN A 51 14.72 24.17 -0.77
CA ASN A 51 14.29 24.51 0.59
C ASN A 51 15.42 24.25 1.59
N SER A 52 16.09 25.33 2.03
CA SER A 52 17.27 25.25 2.91
C SER A 52 17.00 24.45 4.19
N THR A 53 15.85 24.61 4.83
CA THR A 53 15.48 23.87 6.04
C THR A 53 15.30 22.37 5.78
N LYS A 54 14.63 21.98 4.68
CA LYS A 54 14.48 20.56 4.30
C LYS A 54 15.84 19.96 3.93
N LEU A 55 16.63 20.70 3.16
CA LEU A 55 17.96 20.30 2.75
C LEU A 55 18.88 20.08 3.96
N GLU A 56 18.90 21.02 4.90
CA GLU A 56 19.66 20.92 6.15
C GLU A 56 19.21 19.72 6.98
N LYS A 57 17.88 19.51 7.14
CA LYS A 57 17.32 18.37 7.85
C LYS A 57 17.73 17.02 7.24
N ILE A 58 17.77 16.91 5.92
CA ILE A 58 18.14 15.67 5.19
C ILE A 58 19.66 15.44 5.20
N THR A 59 20.44 16.50 5.12
CA THR A 59 21.90 16.43 5.07
C THR A 59 22.54 16.39 6.45
N GLY A 60 21.81 16.75 7.51
CA GLY A 60 22.33 16.93 8.85
C GLY A 60 23.34 18.08 8.91
N GLY A 61 23.14 19.13 8.10
CA GLY A 61 24.07 20.24 7.95
C GLY A 61 25.36 19.90 7.17
N ASN A 62 25.48 18.71 6.58
CA ASN A 62 26.66 18.35 5.79
C ASN A 62 26.67 19.07 4.44
N ALA A 63 27.58 20.05 4.30
CA ALA A 63 27.70 20.89 3.11
C ALA A 63 27.99 20.10 1.81
N THR A 64 28.83 19.07 1.85
CA THR A 64 29.14 18.24 0.67
C THR A 64 27.91 17.48 0.18
N ARG A 65 27.12 16.91 1.10
CA ARG A 65 25.86 16.23 0.77
C ARG A 65 24.81 17.22 0.25
N ALA A 66 24.75 18.43 0.81
CA ALA A 66 23.86 19.47 0.32
C ALA A 66 24.20 19.86 -1.12
N ALA A 67 25.49 20.08 -1.42
CA ALA A 67 25.95 20.39 -2.77
C ALA A 67 25.68 19.26 -3.77
N ASP A 68 25.85 17.99 -3.37
CA ASP A 68 25.52 16.83 -4.23
C ASP A 68 24.02 16.76 -4.56
N ILE A 69 23.13 17.01 -3.59
CA ILE A 69 21.68 17.06 -3.81
C ILE A 69 21.31 18.20 -4.76
N GLN A 70 21.89 19.39 -4.56
CA GLN A 70 21.67 20.54 -5.43
C GLN A 70 22.15 20.27 -6.86
N ALA A 71 23.35 19.68 -7.03
CA ALA A 71 23.87 19.32 -8.33
C ALA A 71 22.98 18.30 -9.06
N LYS A 72 22.51 17.26 -8.36
CA LYS A 72 21.55 16.29 -8.90
C LYS A 72 20.22 16.93 -9.28
N ALA A 73 19.71 17.87 -8.49
CA ALA A 73 18.49 18.61 -8.80
C ALA A 73 18.67 19.46 -10.07
N SER A 74 19.81 20.16 -10.20
CA SER A 74 20.15 20.93 -11.40
C SER A 74 20.25 20.05 -12.64
N GLN A 75 20.91 18.89 -12.56
CA GLN A 75 21.01 17.94 -13.68
C GLN A 75 19.64 17.38 -14.09
N ALA A 76 18.77 17.11 -13.12
CA ALA A 76 17.43 16.55 -13.39
C ALA A 76 16.43 17.60 -13.92
N SER A 77 16.72 18.89 -13.79
CA SER A 77 15.81 19.98 -14.18
C SER A 77 15.42 19.94 -15.65
N ALA A 78 16.39 19.72 -16.54
CA ALA A 78 16.13 19.62 -17.98
C ALA A 78 15.18 18.46 -18.30
N LYS A 79 15.37 17.31 -17.64
CA LYS A 79 14.49 16.14 -17.82
C LYS A 79 13.08 16.41 -17.28
N LEU A 80 12.96 17.15 -16.17
CA LEU A 80 11.65 17.55 -15.67
C LEU A 80 10.93 18.48 -16.65
N THR A 81 11.62 19.48 -17.21
CA THR A 81 11.04 20.38 -18.22
C THR A 81 10.58 19.61 -19.45
N GLU A 82 11.37 18.64 -19.92
CA GLU A 82 10.98 17.74 -21.02
C GLU A 82 9.69 16.98 -20.70
N LEU A 83 9.62 16.31 -19.54
CA LEU A 83 8.43 15.55 -19.12
C LEU A 83 7.21 16.47 -18.94
N GLN A 84 7.39 17.65 -18.35
CA GLN A 84 6.32 18.63 -18.12
C GLN A 84 5.79 19.27 -19.42
N SER A 85 6.60 19.27 -20.49
CA SER A 85 6.15 19.77 -21.79
C SER A 85 5.08 18.88 -22.44
N ASN A 86 4.97 17.61 -22.02
CA ASN A 86 3.93 16.71 -22.47
C ASN A 86 2.67 16.87 -21.60
N THR A 87 1.74 17.70 -22.06
CA THR A 87 0.50 18.03 -21.33
C THR A 87 -0.41 16.82 -21.07
N THR A 88 -0.47 15.87 -22.01
CA THR A 88 -1.24 14.63 -21.84
C THR A 88 -0.65 13.75 -20.74
N LEU A 89 0.67 13.62 -20.70
CA LEU A 89 1.38 12.92 -19.62
C LEU A 89 1.10 13.60 -18.28
N MET A 90 1.24 14.92 -18.20
CA MET A 90 1.01 15.66 -16.96
C MET A 90 -0.42 15.51 -16.44
N ALA A 91 -1.42 15.56 -17.31
CA ALA A 91 -2.80 15.32 -16.92
C ALA A 91 -3.01 13.91 -16.33
N ALA A 92 -2.37 12.89 -16.92
CA ALA A 92 -2.40 11.52 -16.36
C ALA A 92 -1.64 11.44 -15.02
N CYS A 93 -0.50 12.14 -14.89
CA CYS A 93 0.27 12.19 -13.66
C CYS A 93 -0.48 12.88 -12.53
N ASP A 94 -1.21 13.95 -12.79
CA ASP A 94 -2.00 14.64 -11.78
C ASP A 94 -3.06 13.73 -11.16
N GLN A 95 -3.72 12.89 -11.98
CA GLN A 95 -4.66 11.88 -11.49
C GLN A 95 -3.95 10.80 -10.65
N ILE A 96 -2.81 10.31 -11.12
CA ILE A 96 -2.01 9.32 -10.39
C ILE A 96 -1.53 9.89 -9.05
N PHE A 97 -1.03 11.12 -9.03
CA PHE A 97 -0.55 11.78 -7.82
C PHE A 97 -1.69 12.04 -6.84
N ALA A 98 -2.88 12.42 -7.31
CA ALA A 98 -4.04 12.55 -6.42
C ALA A 98 -4.39 11.21 -5.73
N VAL A 99 -4.32 10.10 -6.46
CA VAL A 99 -4.51 8.76 -5.88
C VAL A 99 -3.38 8.41 -4.91
N GLU A 100 -2.12 8.60 -5.30
CA GLU A 100 -0.94 8.32 -4.46
C GLU A 100 -0.95 9.17 -3.17
N ASP A 101 -1.29 10.46 -3.26
CA ASP A 101 -1.41 11.35 -2.10
C ASP A 101 -2.53 10.88 -1.14
N THR A 102 -3.63 10.35 -1.70
CA THR A 102 -4.72 9.78 -0.89
C THR A 102 -4.31 8.45 -0.26
N GLU A 103 -3.61 7.58 -1.00
CA GLU A 103 -3.02 6.34 -0.46
C GLU A 103 -2.00 6.65 0.67
N ASP A 104 -1.11 7.63 0.48
CA ASP A 104 -0.15 8.11 1.48
C ASP A 104 -0.86 8.68 2.73
N ALA A 105 -1.95 9.41 2.55
CA ALA A 105 -2.77 9.90 3.65
C ALA A 105 -3.41 8.75 4.45
N CYS A 106 -3.86 7.69 3.77
CA CYS A 106 -4.38 6.49 4.42
C CYS A 106 -3.30 5.73 5.20
N GLU A 107 -2.10 5.58 4.62
CA GLU A 107 -0.97 4.96 5.33
C GLU A 107 -0.57 5.77 6.56
N LYS A 108 -0.55 7.12 6.45
CA LYS A 108 -0.30 8.01 7.59
C LYS A 108 -1.37 7.82 8.66
N MET A 109 -2.66 7.82 8.29
CA MET A 109 -3.77 7.63 9.22
C MET A 109 -3.67 6.30 9.96
N GLN A 110 -3.49 5.18 9.24
CA GLN A 110 -3.27 3.86 9.86
C GLN A 110 -2.04 3.83 10.78
N GLY A 111 -0.96 4.50 10.38
CA GLY A 111 0.27 4.58 11.17
C GLY A 111 0.04 5.27 12.52
N LEU A 112 -0.71 6.37 12.51
CA LEU A 112 -1.10 7.09 13.72
C LEU A 112 -2.11 6.31 14.56
N GLU A 113 -3.06 5.60 13.95
CA GLU A 113 -3.99 4.71 14.66
C GLU A 113 -3.25 3.56 15.36
N LYS A 114 -2.30 2.92 14.68
CA LYS A 114 -1.43 1.90 15.28
C LYS A 114 -0.58 2.45 16.41
N LEU A 115 -0.08 3.68 16.26
CA LEU A 115 0.65 4.36 17.32
C LEU A 115 -0.24 4.60 18.55
N ASN A 116 -1.48 5.06 18.34
CA ASN A 116 -2.46 5.23 19.42
C ASN A 116 -2.82 3.90 20.10
N ALA A 117 -3.02 2.84 19.33
CA ALA A 117 -3.26 1.50 19.86
C ALA A 117 -2.07 0.99 20.68
N LEU A 118 -0.84 1.25 20.22
CA LEU A 118 0.38 0.89 20.94
C LEU A 118 0.46 1.61 22.29
N ILE A 119 0.24 2.92 22.35
CA ILE A 119 0.34 3.66 23.62
C ILE A 119 -0.80 3.34 24.59
N ALA A 120 -1.94 2.85 24.09
CA ALA A 120 -3.06 2.38 24.91
C ALA A 120 -2.82 0.97 25.48
N ASN A 121 -1.86 0.21 24.93
CA ASN A 121 -1.48 -1.12 25.41
C ASN A 121 -0.11 -1.06 26.10
N GLN A 122 -0.12 -0.91 27.43
CA GLN A 122 1.11 -0.75 28.21
C GLN A 122 2.08 -1.93 28.03
N THR A 123 1.60 -3.17 27.99
CA THR A 123 2.44 -4.37 27.76
C THR A 123 3.14 -4.32 26.40
N ALA A 124 2.41 -4.01 25.33
CA ALA A 124 2.99 -3.91 23.98
C ALA A 124 3.96 -2.72 23.86
N LEU A 125 3.68 -1.61 24.56
CA LEU A 125 4.57 -0.47 24.63
C LEU A 125 5.86 -0.82 25.38
N ASP A 126 5.77 -1.52 26.52
CA ASP A 126 6.91 -1.95 27.30
C ASP A 126 7.75 -2.96 26.53
N GLU A 127 7.13 -3.92 25.84
CA GLU A 127 7.83 -4.83 24.93
C GLU A 127 8.53 -4.05 23.81
N LYS A 128 7.84 -3.10 23.17
CA LYS A 128 8.42 -2.27 22.09
C LYS A 128 9.61 -1.44 22.55
N THR A 129 9.61 -1.05 23.82
CA THR A 129 10.66 -0.20 24.41
C THR A 129 11.67 -0.97 25.23
N ASN A 130 11.52 -2.29 25.37
CA ASN A 130 12.26 -3.14 26.31
C ASN A 130 12.24 -2.57 27.74
N GLY A 131 11.07 -2.09 28.18
CA GLY A 131 10.86 -1.44 29.48
C GLY A 131 11.57 -0.10 29.66
N ASN A 132 12.13 0.50 28.60
CA ASN A 132 12.80 1.79 28.69
C ASN A 132 11.78 2.93 28.76
N THR A 133 11.63 3.51 29.95
CA THR A 133 10.67 4.58 30.24
C THR A 133 10.87 5.82 29.36
N THR A 134 12.10 6.28 29.15
CA THR A 134 12.39 7.45 28.30
C THR A 134 11.96 7.23 26.85
N LYS A 135 12.17 6.03 26.30
CA LYS A 135 11.69 5.68 24.95
C LYS A 135 10.17 5.63 24.91
N ALA A 136 9.52 5.09 25.94
CA ALA A 136 8.07 5.02 26.02
C ALA A 136 7.44 6.42 26.08
N GLU A 137 8.02 7.32 26.88
CA GLU A 137 7.62 8.73 26.95
C GLU A 137 7.82 9.46 25.63
N LEU A 138 8.92 9.22 24.92
CA LEU A 138 9.16 9.80 23.60
C LEU A 138 8.10 9.33 22.57
N ILE A 139 7.69 8.05 22.63
CA ILE A 139 6.62 7.52 21.77
C ILE A 139 5.28 8.18 22.12
N LYS A 140 4.95 8.30 23.41
CA LYS A 140 3.73 8.99 23.89
C LYS A 140 3.71 10.44 23.45
N ALA A 141 4.81 11.17 23.60
CA ALA A 141 4.93 12.58 23.18
C ALA A 141 4.73 12.73 21.66
N LYS A 142 5.32 11.86 20.84
CA LYS A 142 5.11 11.86 19.38
C LYS A 142 3.67 11.55 19.00
N ALA A 143 3.01 10.63 19.70
CA ALA A 143 1.59 10.33 19.47
C ALA A 143 0.71 11.55 19.77
N GLN A 144 0.97 12.24 20.89
CA GLN A 144 0.28 13.48 21.27
C GLN A 144 0.50 14.61 20.25
N GLU A 145 1.73 14.80 19.76
CA GLU A 145 2.03 15.78 18.71
C GLU A 145 1.21 15.54 17.42
N LYS A 146 0.91 14.28 17.11
CA LYS A 146 0.16 13.87 15.91
C LYS A 146 -1.32 13.61 16.16
N ALA A 147 -1.82 13.81 17.38
CA ALA A 147 -3.22 13.57 17.71
C ALA A 147 -4.16 14.47 16.88
N ALA A 148 -3.81 15.77 16.77
CA ALA A 148 -4.59 16.71 15.97
C ALA A 148 -4.59 16.36 14.47
N ASP A 149 -3.44 15.93 13.93
CA ASP A 149 -3.33 15.44 12.55
C ASP A 149 -4.25 14.24 12.31
N LEU A 150 -4.28 13.27 13.24
CA LEU A 150 -5.13 12.10 13.13
C LEU A 150 -6.61 12.48 13.17
N THR A 151 -7.03 13.31 14.13
CA THR A 151 -8.42 13.79 14.22
C THR A 151 -8.84 14.54 12.95
N ALA A 152 -7.97 15.38 12.41
CA ALA A 152 -8.23 16.08 11.17
C ALA A 152 -8.44 15.11 9.99
N MET A 153 -7.59 14.09 9.85
CA MET A 153 -7.75 13.07 8.80
C MET A 153 -9.03 12.24 8.99
N GLN A 154 -9.34 11.83 10.22
CA GLN A 154 -10.54 11.05 10.55
C GLN A 154 -11.84 11.84 10.35
N SER A 155 -11.81 13.17 10.50
CA SER A 155 -12.97 14.03 10.25
C SER A 155 -13.34 14.17 8.76
N ASN A 156 -12.42 13.81 7.86
CA ASN A 156 -12.66 13.87 6.41
C ASN A 156 -13.34 12.58 5.92
N ALA A 157 -14.67 12.63 5.77
CA ALA A 157 -15.49 11.48 5.38
C ALA A 157 -15.10 10.86 4.01
N THR A 158 -14.66 11.68 3.06
CA THR A 158 -14.20 11.19 1.74
C THR A 158 -12.90 10.41 1.89
N LEU A 159 -11.95 10.94 2.66
CA LEU A 159 -10.68 10.27 2.95
C LEU A 159 -10.91 8.96 3.69
N THR A 160 -11.71 8.96 4.77
CA THR A 160 -11.96 7.73 5.56
C THR A 160 -12.64 6.63 4.73
N SER A 161 -13.58 7.00 3.85
CA SER A 161 -14.22 6.06 2.91
C SER A 161 -13.21 5.48 1.92
N PHE A 162 -12.34 6.31 1.33
CA PHE A 162 -11.28 5.84 0.45
C PHE A 162 -10.31 4.92 1.21
N CYS A 163 -9.93 5.28 2.44
CA CYS A 163 -9.01 4.49 3.25
C CYS A 163 -9.57 3.13 3.65
N ALA A 164 -10.89 2.99 3.82
CA ALA A 164 -11.51 1.68 4.02
C ALA A 164 -11.24 0.75 2.82
N GLY A 165 -11.54 1.20 1.60
CA GLY A 165 -11.26 0.42 0.39
C GLY A 165 -9.75 0.18 0.16
N PHE A 166 -8.90 1.15 0.51
CA PHE A 166 -7.45 0.97 0.50
C PHE A 166 -6.99 -0.10 1.51
N ASN A 167 -7.57 -0.12 2.71
CA ASN A 167 -7.27 -1.14 3.72
C ASN A 167 -7.65 -2.53 3.24
N ASP A 168 -8.79 -2.67 2.57
CA ASP A 168 -9.23 -3.94 1.98
C ASP A 168 -8.27 -4.38 0.88
N LYS A 169 -7.91 -3.49 -0.05
CA LYS A 169 -6.91 -3.74 -1.09
C LYS A 169 -5.56 -4.18 -0.50
N GLN A 170 -5.08 -3.54 0.56
CA GLN A 170 -3.83 -3.91 1.22
C GLN A 170 -3.95 -5.25 1.95
N SER A 171 -5.09 -5.54 2.56
CA SER A 171 -5.39 -6.84 3.19
C SER A 171 -5.42 -7.95 2.15
N CYS A 172 -6.06 -7.74 1.01
CA CYS A 172 -6.06 -8.64 -0.15
C CYS A 172 -4.64 -8.93 -0.65
N LYS A 173 -3.81 -7.89 -0.85
CA LYS A 173 -2.41 -8.08 -1.25
C LYS A 173 -1.60 -8.84 -0.20
N ALA A 174 -1.80 -8.55 1.08
CA ALA A 174 -1.12 -9.24 2.17
C ALA A 174 -1.51 -10.74 2.19
N MET A 175 -2.79 -11.05 2.03
CA MET A 175 -3.28 -12.42 1.90
C MET A 175 -2.68 -13.13 0.69
N ALA A 176 -2.74 -12.52 -0.50
CA ALA A 176 -2.19 -13.12 -1.70
C ALA A 176 -0.68 -13.39 -1.57
N LYS A 177 0.07 -12.47 -0.94
CA LYS A 177 1.49 -12.66 -0.65
C LYS A 177 1.72 -13.81 0.33
N LEU A 178 0.92 -13.90 1.39
CA LEU A 178 1.05 -14.96 2.39
C LEU A 178 0.65 -16.34 1.83
N ALA A 179 -0.39 -16.42 1.01
CA ALA A 179 -0.78 -17.64 0.30
C ALA A 179 0.37 -18.16 -0.59
N LYS A 180 1.01 -17.26 -1.37
CA LYS A 180 2.21 -17.61 -2.16
C LYS A 180 3.38 -18.07 -1.29
N GLN A 181 3.52 -17.52 -0.09
CA GLN A 181 4.56 -17.95 0.85
C GLN A 181 4.25 -19.33 1.47
N GLN A 182 2.97 -19.63 1.74
CA GLN A 182 2.54 -20.95 2.20
C GLN A 182 2.78 -22.01 1.11
N GLU A 183 2.44 -21.70 -0.15
CA GLU A 183 2.71 -22.57 -1.30
C GLU A 183 4.21 -22.86 -1.44
N LEU A 184 5.04 -21.81 -1.36
CA LEU A 184 6.49 -21.96 -1.36
C LEU A 184 7.00 -22.81 -0.17
N ALA A 185 6.41 -22.66 1.01
CA ALA A 185 6.79 -23.44 2.19
C ALA A 185 6.38 -24.92 2.09
N ALA A 186 5.30 -25.22 1.37
CA ALA A 186 4.86 -26.58 1.07
C ALA A 186 5.70 -27.26 -0.02
N ASN A 187 6.38 -26.48 -0.88
CA ASN A 187 7.29 -26.98 -1.89
C ASN A 187 8.73 -27.05 -1.36
N THR A 188 9.11 -28.21 -0.79
CA THR A 188 10.43 -28.44 -0.20
C THR A 188 11.58 -28.15 -1.17
N THR A 189 11.44 -28.47 -2.47
CA THR A 189 12.48 -28.22 -3.48
C THR A 189 12.66 -26.72 -3.73
N ALA A 190 11.59 -25.99 -4.04
CA ALA A 190 11.65 -24.54 -4.27
C ALA A 190 12.11 -23.77 -3.02
N LEU A 191 11.73 -24.26 -1.84
CA LEU A 191 12.17 -23.71 -0.57
C LEU A 191 13.68 -23.94 -0.35
N ASN A 192 14.17 -25.16 -0.60
CA ASN A 192 15.59 -25.48 -0.54
C ASN A 192 16.41 -24.65 -1.53
N GLU A 193 15.96 -24.52 -2.77
CA GLU A 193 16.61 -23.67 -3.78
C GLU A 193 16.69 -22.21 -3.34
N LYS A 194 15.57 -21.65 -2.85
CA LYS A 194 15.51 -20.25 -2.40
C LYS A 194 16.48 -19.94 -1.28
N PHE A 195 16.72 -20.90 -0.40
CA PHE A 195 17.60 -20.73 0.76
C PHE A 195 18.95 -21.44 0.59
N ASN A 196 19.29 -21.92 -0.61
CA ASN A 196 20.52 -22.67 -0.90
C ASN A 196 20.77 -23.84 0.09
N GLY A 197 19.70 -24.52 0.52
CA GLY A 197 19.76 -25.60 1.50
C GLY A 197 20.09 -25.17 2.94
N ASP A 198 20.07 -23.88 3.25
CA ASP A 198 20.32 -23.36 4.62
C ASP A 198 19.16 -23.72 5.55
N ALA A 199 19.35 -24.77 6.36
CA ALA A 199 18.35 -25.32 7.27
C ALA A 199 17.83 -24.30 8.30
N ASP A 200 18.69 -23.40 8.80
CA ASP A 200 18.31 -22.38 9.78
C ASP A 200 17.39 -21.34 9.15
N LYS A 201 17.69 -20.90 7.93
CA LYS A 201 16.83 -19.95 7.21
C LYS A 201 15.49 -20.58 6.83
N ILE A 202 15.49 -21.84 6.40
CA ILE A 202 14.28 -22.60 6.09
C ILE A 202 13.39 -22.72 7.33
N SER A 203 13.96 -23.15 8.46
CA SER A 203 13.23 -23.30 9.72
C SER A 203 12.67 -21.95 10.21
N LYS A 204 13.48 -20.88 10.17
CA LYS A 204 13.03 -19.51 10.52
C LYS A 204 11.92 -19.01 9.59
N PHE A 205 11.96 -19.35 8.30
CA PHE A 205 10.92 -18.97 7.35
C PHE A 205 9.61 -19.70 7.64
N GLN A 206 9.68 -21.02 7.87
CA GLN A 206 8.51 -21.83 8.21
C GLN A 206 7.89 -21.39 9.55
N ALA A 207 8.69 -21.15 10.59
CA ALA A 207 8.20 -20.65 11.88
C ALA A 207 7.47 -19.30 11.75
N LYS A 208 8.01 -18.37 10.95
CA LYS A 208 7.38 -17.08 10.64
C LYS A 208 6.09 -17.20 9.83
N LEU A 209 5.94 -18.27 9.05
CA LEU A 209 4.70 -18.53 8.33
C LEU A 209 3.65 -19.14 9.23
N THR A 210 4.03 -20.08 10.10
CA THR A 210 3.12 -20.68 11.08
C THR A 210 2.53 -19.61 12.01
N SER A 211 3.34 -18.66 12.50
CA SER A 211 2.83 -17.55 13.34
C SER A 211 1.88 -16.61 12.59
N LYS A 212 1.89 -16.63 11.25
CA LYS A 212 0.98 -15.85 10.41
C LYS A 212 -0.17 -16.67 9.84
N ALA A 213 -0.09 -18.00 9.91
CA ALA A 213 -1.07 -18.90 9.29
C ALA A 213 -2.46 -18.72 9.91
N GLU A 214 -2.55 -18.57 11.23
CA GLU A 214 -3.82 -18.29 11.92
C GLU A 214 -4.46 -16.99 11.43
N LYS A 215 -3.65 -15.93 11.29
CA LYS A 215 -4.12 -14.64 10.78
C LYS A 215 -4.56 -14.74 9.32
N VAL A 216 -3.85 -15.49 8.49
CA VAL A 216 -4.22 -15.71 7.09
C VAL A 216 -5.51 -16.49 6.99
N ASN A 217 -5.65 -17.58 7.74
CA ASN A 217 -6.86 -18.40 7.74
C ASN A 217 -8.07 -17.59 8.22
N ALA A 218 -7.90 -16.74 9.24
CA ALA A 218 -8.93 -15.83 9.69
C ALA A 218 -9.34 -14.85 8.57
N LEU A 219 -8.37 -14.24 7.86
CA LEU A 219 -8.66 -13.32 6.76
C LEU A 219 -9.29 -14.03 5.54
N MET A 220 -8.83 -15.25 5.20
CA MET A 220 -9.38 -16.05 4.10
C MET A 220 -10.79 -16.57 4.39
N SER A 221 -11.12 -16.80 5.68
CA SER A 221 -12.47 -17.18 6.10
C SER A 221 -13.48 -16.02 6.03
N ASN A 222 -13.01 -14.78 5.88
CA ASN A 222 -13.88 -13.62 5.70
C ASN A 222 -14.35 -13.55 4.24
N SER A 223 -15.56 -14.07 3.97
CA SER A 223 -16.14 -14.11 2.64
C SER A 223 -16.26 -12.72 2.00
N THR A 224 -16.67 -11.69 2.76
CA THR A 224 -16.78 -10.31 2.26
C THR A 224 -15.43 -9.76 1.78
N LEU A 225 -14.36 -10.03 2.53
CA LEU A 225 -13.01 -9.63 2.12
C LEU A 225 -12.59 -10.40 0.87
N MET A 226 -12.86 -11.70 0.78
CA MET A 226 -12.54 -12.51 -0.40
C MET A 226 -13.28 -12.04 -1.65
N ASP A 227 -14.56 -11.71 -1.54
CA ASP A 227 -15.36 -11.13 -2.63
C ASP A 227 -14.77 -9.80 -3.08
N THR A 228 -14.36 -8.96 -2.13
CA THR A 228 -13.67 -7.69 -2.41
C THR A 228 -12.36 -7.95 -3.15
N CYS A 229 -11.54 -8.90 -2.69
CA CYS A 229 -10.28 -9.25 -3.36
C CYS A 229 -10.51 -9.74 -4.78
N ASN A 230 -11.51 -10.58 -4.99
CA ASN A 230 -11.89 -11.08 -6.32
C ASN A 230 -12.35 -9.94 -7.23
N SER A 231 -13.16 -9.00 -6.73
CA SER A 231 -13.58 -7.82 -7.50
C SER A 231 -12.42 -6.89 -7.88
N LEU A 232 -11.37 -6.88 -7.05
CA LEU A 232 -10.13 -6.14 -7.31
C LEU A 232 -9.15 -6.90 -8.23
N GLY A 233 -9.53 -8.10 -8.69
CA GLY A 233 -8.67 -8.98 -9.50
C GLY A 233 -7.48 -9.55 -8.73
N ILE A 234 -7.50 -9.52 -7.40
CA ILE A 234 -6.46 -10.06 -6.54
C ILE A 234 -6.82 -11.49 -6.19
N THR A 235 -6.37 -12.44 -7.00
CA THR A 235 -6.57 -13.88 -6.74
C THR A 235 -5.57 -14.39 -5.70
N THR A 236 -6.08 -15.09 -4.69
CA THR A 236 -5.26 -15.87 -3.76
C THR A 236 -5.14 -17.29 -4.28
N ALA A 237 -3.93 -17.83 -4.41
CA ALA A 237 -3.65 -19.15 -5.02
C ALA A 237 -4.20 -20.38 -4.24
N SER A 238 -5.11 -20.19 -3.29
CA SER A 238 -5.61 -21.27 -2.43
C SER A 238 -6.78 -22.07 -3.01
N THR A 239 -7.28 -21.74 -4.20
CA THR A 239 -8.43 -22.46 -4.80
C THR A 239 -8.04 -23.75 -5.54
N THR A 240 -6.78 -24.20 -5.48
CA THR A 240 -6.30 -25.34 -6.27
C THR A 240 -6.39 -26.70 -5.56
N THR A 241 -7.12 -26.82 -4.45
CA THR A 241 -7.35 -28.13 -3.79
C THR A 241 -8.83 -28.40 -3.56
N GLY A 242 -9.63 -28.21 -4.61
CA GLY A 242 -10.93 -28.82 -4.75
C GLY A 242 -11.01 -29.39 -6.16
N ALA A 243 -10.73 -30.69 -6.31
CA ALA A 243 -11.12 -31.42 -7.49
C ALA A 243 -12.66 -31.40 -7.54
N SER A 244 -13.23 -30.37 -8.18
CA SER A 244 -14.62 -30.40 -8.62
C SER A 244 -14.71 -31.45 -9.71
N THR A 245 -15.25 -32.60 -9.35
CA THR A 245 -15.79 -33.58 -10.28
C THR A 245 -16.78 -32.87 -11.19
N SER A 246 -16.34 -32.55 -12.39
CA SER A 246 -17.13 -31.94 -13.44
C SER A 246 -18.14 -32.95 -13.98
N SER A 247 -19.39 -32.85 -13.50
CA SER A 247 -20.55 -33.30 -14.26
C SER A 247 -20.85 -32.26 -15.32
N GLY A 248 -20.77 -32.66 -16.58
CA GLY A 248 -20.96 -31.79 -17.73
C GLY A 248 -22.40 -31.32 -17.93
N SER A 249 -22.54 -30.19 -18.62
CA SER A 249 -23.49 -30.05 -19.72
C SER A 249 -23.19 -28.77 -20.53
N THR A 250 -22.87 -29.00 -21.80
CA THR A 250 -23.25 -28.27 -23.03
C THR A 250 -23.41 -26.74 -23.03
N ASN A 251 -22.54 -26.12 -23.84
CA ASN A 251 -22.77 -25.06 -24.84
C ASN A 251 -23.90 -24.06 -24.59
N ASP A 252 -23.53 -22.79 -24.37
CA ASP A 252 -24.19 -21.67 -25.05
C ASP A 252 -23.25 -20.46 -25.13
N GLU A 253 -23.06 -19.96 -26.36
CA GLU A 253 -22.39 -18.71 -26.68
C GLU A 253 -23.26 -17.51 -26.25
N LYS A 254 -22.68 -16.53 -25.54
CA LYS A 254 -23.01 -15.10 -25.75
C LYS A 254 -22.10 -14.12 -25.01
N SER A 255 -21.52 -13.23 -25.82
CA SER A 255 -21.27 -11.81 -25.63
C SER A 255 -20.77 -11.28 -24.29
N ALA A 256 -19.51 -10.84 -24.33
CA ALA A 256 -18.90 -9.95 -23.35
C ALA A 256 -19.63 -8.59 -23.30
N ALA A 257 -20.49 -8.43 -22.30
CA ALA A 257 -20.85 -7.13 -21.75
C ALA A 257 -20.21 -7.05 -20.36
N VAL A 258 -19.10 -6.31 -20.25
CA VAL A 258 -18.53 -5.91 -18.97
C VAL A 258 -19.55 -4.98 -18.31
N SER A 259 -20.33 -5.52 -17.38
CA SER A 259 -21.10 -4.71 -16.45
C SER A 259 -20.11 -4.09 -15.47
N VAL A 260 -19.77 -2.82 -15.71
CA VAL A 260 -19.32 -1.93 -14.64
C VAL A 260 -20.52 -1.76 -13.71
N ASN A 261 -20.63 -2.63 -12.71
CA ASN A 261 -21.42 -2.32 -11.54
C ASN A 261 -20.74 -1.12 -10.89
N ALA A 262 -21.29 0.08 -11.14
CA ALA A 262 -21.15 1.18 -10.21
C ALA A 262 -21.44 0.60 -8.83
N LEU A 263 -20.46 0.61 -7.92
CA LEU A 263 -20.69 0.36 -6.52
C LEU A 263 -21.72 1.40 -6.08
N GLY A 264 -22.99 0.99 -6.14
CA GLY A 264 -24.11 1.79 -5.69
C GLY A 264 -23.89 2.09 -4.23
N ALA A 265 -24.04 3.35 -3.87
CA ALA A 265 -24.17 3.80 -2.50
C ALA A 265 -25.36 3.06 -1.86
N GLY A 266 -25.08 1.89 -1.29
CA GLY A 266 -26.09 0.98 -0.78
C GLY A 266 -25.44 -0.08 0.10
N HIS A 267 -25.56 0.13 1.40
CA HIS A 267 -25.09 -0.74 2.48
C HIS A 267 -23.57 -0.83 2.69
N VAL A 268 -22.97 0.29 3.10
CA VAL A 268 -21.95 0.24 4.15
C VAL A 268 -22.67 -0.18 5.44
N LEU A 269 -22.88 -1.48 5.61
CA LEU A 269 -23.00 -2.04 6.95
C LEU A 269 -21.63 -1.80 7.58
N ALA A 270 -21.53 -0.73 8.37
CA ALA A 270 -20.40 -0.47 9.23
C ALA A 270 -20.32 -1.60 10.26
N LEU A 271 -19.78 -2.75 9.83
CA LEU A 271 -19.15 -3.69 10.73
C LEU A 271 -17.88 -3.00 11.21
N VAL A 272 -18.05 -2.11 12.18
CA VAL A 272 -17.03 -1.76 13.15
C VAL A 272 -16.79 -3.04 13.97
N SER A 273 -16.22 -4.05 13.32
CA SER A 273 -15.52 -5.10 14.01
C SER A 273 -14.27 -4.40 14.53
N VAL A 274 -14.39 -3.87 15.76
CA VAL A 274 -13.25 -3.61 16.63
C VAL A 274 -12.62 -4.96 16.88
N PHE A 275 -11.91 -5.45 15.87
CA PHE A 275 -10.87 -6.42 16.06
C PHE A 275 -9.72 -5.67 16.69
N ALA A 276 -9.90 -5.38 17.98
CA ALA A 276 -8.82 -5.21 18.94
C ALA A 276 -8.08 -6.56 19.03
N TYR A 277 -7.45 -6.97 17.93
CA TYR A 277 -6.46 -8.01 17.96
C TYR A 277 -5.23 -7.36 18.55
N ALA A 278 -5.08 -7.60 19.85
CA ALA A 278 -3.81 -7.53 20.54
C ALA A 278 -2.76 -8.18 19.64
N VAL A 279 -1.94 -7.34 19.04
CA VAL A 279 -0.73 -7.76 18.38
C VAL A 279 0.19 -8.24 19.50
N ALA A 280 0.09 -9.52 19.84
CA ALA A 280 1.25 -10.26 20.31
C ALA A 280 2.16 -10.40 19.09
N MET A 281 3.12 -9.49 18.95
CA MET A 281 4.20 -9.60 17.95
C MET A 281 5.42 -10.21 18.65
N LEU A 282 5.55 -11.53 18.51
CA LEU A 282 6.83 -12.23 18.42
C LEU A 282 7.37 -12.13 16.97
#